data_AF-A0A4P5UI63-F1
#
_entry.id   AF-A0A4P5UI63-F1
#
_cell.length_a   1.000
_cell.length_b   1.000
_cell.length_c   1.000
_cell.angle_alpha   90.00
_cell.angle_beta   90.00
_cell.angle_gamma   90.00
#
_symmetry.space_group_name_H-M   'P 1'
#
loop_
_entity.id
_entity.type
_entity.pdbx_description
1 polymer ?
#
loop_
_entity_poly.entity_id
_entity_poly.type
_entity_poly.pdbx_seq_one_letter_code
_entity_poly.pdbx_strand_id
1 'polypeptide(L)'
;MKIRNYSWNDFDAAVMASQRPEGKSLYGLPRGGLIFAVALSHKYNLPLIDYPDSHTILIDDIADKGKNIYKARQQFGLLTAVVLVKRRSCRASNILFIEEEKTEDWIVFPWENKEKAQEDYRQYISRK
;
A
#
# COMPACT_ATOMS: atom_id res chain seq x y z
N MET A 1 -17.76 10.99 3.29
CA MET A 1 -16.74 10.55 2.33
C MET A 1 -16.46 11.70 1.39
N LYS A 2 -15.21 12.15 1.34
CA LYS A 2 -14.71 13.19 0.44
C LYS A 2 -13.39 12.73 -0.18
N ILE A 3 -12.88 13.44 -1.18
CA ILE A 3 -11.54 13.21 -1.71
C ILE A 3 -10.50 13.76 -0.73
N ARG A 4 -9.49 12.96 -0.40
CA ARG A 4 -8.27 13.34 0.33
C ARG A 4 -7.08 13.11 -0.60
N ASN A 5 -6.35 14.17 -0.93
CA ASN A 5 -5.11 14.04 -1.70
C ASN A 5 -3.96 13.70 -0.74
N TYR A 6 -3.16 12.70 -1.11
CA TYR A 6 -1.92 12.34 -0.47
C TYR A 6 -0.78 12.94 -1.29
N SER A 7 0.07 13.74 -0.68
CA SER A 7 1.15 14.45 -1.38
C SER A 7 2.45 13.65 -1.41
N TRP A 8 3.41 14.07 -2.24
CA TRP A 8 4.77 13.54 -2.19
C TRP A 8 5.46 13.82 -0.85
N ASN A 9 5.17 14.95 -0.21
CA ASN A 9 5.72 15.25 1.13
C ASN A 9 5.17 14.28 2.19
N ASP A 10 3.88 13.93 2.12
CA ASP A 10 3.28 12.94 3.02
C ASP A 10 3.96 11.57 2.80
N PHE A 11 4.17 11.20 1.53
CA PHE A 11 4.88 9.97 1.16
C PHE A 11 6.31 9.94 1.70
N ASP A 12 7.08 11.00 1.50
CA ASP A 12 8.46 11.08 1.98
C ASP A 12 8.52 11.00 3.51
N ALA A 13 7.60 11.69 4.20
CA ALA A 13 7.48 11.63 5.66
C ALA A 13 7.17 10.20 6.13
N ALA A 14 6.25 9.51 5.46
CA ALA A 14 5.90 8.14 5.77
C ALA A 14 7.05 7.16 5.48
N VAL A 15 7.76 7.33 4.36
CA VAL A 15 8.98 6.56 4.05
C VAL A 15 10.02 6.82 5.12
N MET A 16 10.25 8.04 5.58
CA MET A 16 11.19 8.35 6.67
C MET A 16 10.79 7.70 8.00
N ALA A 17 9.51 7.76 8.36
CA ALA A 17 8.96 7.19 9.60
C ALA A 17 8.92 5.66 9.62
N SER A 18 8.95 5.01 8.46
CA SER A 18 8.90 3.55 8.38
C SER A 18 10.05 2.88 9.15
N GLN A 19 9.77 1.72 9.73
CA GLN A 19 10.77 0.87 10.38
C GLN A 19 11.09 -0.32 9.47
N ARG A 20 12.33 -0.82 9.56
CA ARG A 20 12.79 -1.92 8.71
C ARG A 20 11.95 -3.17 9.00
N PRO A 21 11.18 -3.68 8.03
CA PRO A 21 10.44 -4.93 8.19
C PRO A 21 11.38 -6.13 8.20
N GLU A 22 10.93 -7.22 8.83
CA GLU A 22 11.60 -8.52 8.78
C GLU A 22 11.36 -9.19 7.43
N GLY A 23 12.45 -9.55 6.74
CA GLY A 23 12.43 -10.17 5.43
C GLY A 23 13.70 -9.88 4.63
N LYS A 24 13.88 -10.61 3.53
CA LYS A 24 15.10 -10.61 2.70
C LYS A 24 14.95 -9.87 1.38
N SER A 25 13.73 -9.61 0.94
CA SER A 25 13.40 -9.00 -0.34
C SER A 25 12.05 -8.31 -0.28
N LEU A 26 11.77 -7.45 -1.25
CA LEU A 26 10.50 -6.74 -1.39
C LEU A 26 9.80 -7.15 -2.67
N TYR A 27 8.47 -7.29 -2.60
CA TYR A 27 7.61 -7.40 -3.78
C TYR A 27 6.52 -6.34 -3.69
N GLY A 28 6.57 -5.35 -4.58
CA GLY A 28 5.56 -4.31 -4.68
C GLY A 28 4.36 -4.80 -5.47
N LEU A 29 3.17 -4.81 -4.88
CA LEU A 29 1.96 -5.21 -5.57
C LEU A 29 1.63 -4.18 -6.67
N PRO A 30 1.65 -4.58 -7.96
CA PRO A 30 1.43 -3.62 -9.02
C PRO A 30 -0.04 -3.18 -9.08
N ARG A 31 -0.34 -1.91 -9.32
CA ARG A 31 0.61 -0.80 -9.60
C ARG A 31 1.00 -0.01 -8.34
N GLY A 32 0.08 0.15 -7.39
CA GLY A 32 0.22 1.08 -6.25
C GLY A 32 1.41 0.80 -5.34
N GLY A 33 1.66 -0.48 -5.02
CA GLY A 33 2.76 -0.90 -4.16
C GLY A 33 4.17 -0.70 -4.74
N LEU A 34 4.31 -0.47 -6.06
CA LEU A 34 5.62 -0.37 -6.70
C LEU A 34 6.45 0.81 -6.19
N ILE A 35 5.83 1.98 -6.06
CA ILE A 35 6.52 3.21 -5.67
C ILE A 35 7.01 3.11 -4.23
N PHE A 36 6.15 2.60 -3.35
CA PHE A 36 6.53 2.37 -1.97
C PHE A 36 7.62 1.29 -1.84
N ALA A 37 7.53 0.21 -2.63
CA ALA A 37 8.54 -0.84 -2.63
C ALA A 37 9.92 -0.35 -3.09
N VAL A 38 9.99 0.51 -4.11
CA VAL A 38 11.24 1.14 -4.57
C VAL A 38 11.83 2.02 -3.47
N ALA A 39 11.02 2.85 -2.82
CA ALA A 39 11.49 3.72 -1.74
C ALA A 39 12.05 2.90 -0.56
N LEU A 40 11.36 1.84 -0.14
CA LEU A 40 11.84 0.96 0.93
C LEU A 40 13.06 0.13 0.53
N SER A 41 13.18 -0.26 -0.74
CA SER A 41 14.34 -0.97 -1.28
C SER A 41 15.61 -0.14 -1.11
N HIS A 42 15.58 1.13 -1.53
CA HIS A 42 16.70 2.06 -1.33
C HIS A 42 16.96 2.35 0.14
N LYS A 43 15.91 2.57 0.95
CA LYS A 43 16.07 2.89 2.38
C LYS A 43 16.74 1.76 3.17
N TYR A 44 16.35 0.51 2.91
CA TYR A 44 16.80 -0.64 3.70
C TYR A 44 17.81 -1.54 3.00
N ASN A 45 18.26 -1.16 1.80
CA ASN A 45 19.14 -1.94 0.95
C ASN A 45 18.62 -3.38 0.76
N LEU A 46 17.32 -3.49 0.46
CA LEU A 46 16.65 -4.76 0.18
C LEU A 46 16.41 -4.92 -1.31
N PRO A 47 16.64 -6.10 -1.91
CA PRO A 47 16.34 -6.32 -3.32
C PRO A 47 14.83 -6.25 -3.57
N LEU A 48 14.44 -5.51 -4.60
CA LEU A 48 13.10 -5.56 -5.20
C LEU A 48 13.08 -6.70 -6.22
N ILE A 49 12.17 -7.65 -6.06
CA ILE A 49 12.10 -8.87 -6.88
C ILE A 49 10.75 -9.04 -7.56
N ASP A 50 10.72 -9.70 -8.70
CA ASP A 50 9.49 -9.99 -9.46
C ASP A 50 8.82 -11.30 -9.02
N TYR A 51 9.62 -12.24 -8.49
CA TYR A 51 9.18 -13.58 -8.11
C TYR A 51 9.32 -13.78 -6.60
N PRO A 52 8.26 -13.46 -5.83
CA PRO A 52 8.29 -13.55 -4.37
C PRO A 52 8.42 -14.98 -3.85
N ASP A 53 9.06 -15.10 -2.69
CA ASP A 53 9.20 -16.32 -1.88
C ASP A 53 8.74 -16.09 -0.42
N SER A 54 8.84 -17.11 0.42
CA SER A 54 8.41 -17.03 1.83
C SER A 54 9.17 -16.02 2.71
N HIS A 55 10.31 -15.48 2.26
CA HIS A 55 11.08 -14.44 2.95
C HIS A 55 10.84 -13.04 2.37
N THR A 56 9.95 -12.94 1.39
CA THR A 56 9.64 -11.69 0.69
C THR A 56 8.57 -10.91 1.44
N ILE A 57 8.78 -9.61 1.56
CA ILE A 57 7.82 -8.69 2.16
C ILE A 57 6.91 -8.16 1.06
N LEU A 58 5.60 -8.35 1.23
CA LEU A 58 4.60 -7.77 0.34
C LEU A 58 4.44 -6.27 0.64
N ILE A 59 4.56 -5.42 -0.38
CA ILE A 59 4.38 -3.98 -0.26
C ILE A 59 3.14 -3.55 -1.05
N ASP A 60 2.27 -2.75 -0.44
CA ASP A 60 1.10 -2.16 -1.10
C ASP A 60 0.92 -0.70 -0.65
N ASP A 61 0.25 0.13 -1.43
CA ASP A 61 -0.03 1.52 -1.02
C ASP A 61 -1.19 1.58 0.00
N ILE A 62 -2.25 0.80 -0.22
CA ILE A 62 -3.40 0.80 0.67
C ILE A 62 -3.96 -0.60 0.96
N ALA A 63 -4.12 -0.90 2.25
CA ALA A 63 -4.90 -2.04 2.70
C ALA A 63 -6.33 -1.59 3.04
N ASP A 64 -7.24 -1.62 2.05
CA ASP A 64 -8.67 -1.30 2.27
C ASP A 64 -9.40 -2.47 2.95
N LYS A 65 -9.83 -3.49 2.19
CA LYS A 65 -10.44 -4.71 2.75
C LYS A 65 -9.44 -5.85 2.95
N GLY A 66 -8.17 -5.65 2.59
CA GLY A 66 -7.12 -6.68 2.65
C GLY A 66 -7.22 -7.79 1.60
N LYS A 67 -8.14 -7.69 0.62
CA LYS A 67 -8.36 -8.72 -0.41
C LYS A 67 -7.13 -8.98 -1.27
N ASN A 68 -6.43 -7.91 -1.66
CA ASN A 68 -5.22 -8.00 -2.48
C ASN A 68 -4.09 -8.70 -1.73
N ILE A 69 -3.88 -8.32 -0.47
CA ILE A 69 -2.91 -8.95 0.43
C ILE A 69 -3.22 -10.44 0.59
N TYR A 70 -4.49 -10.80 0.84
CA TYR A 70 -4.88 -12.21 0.98
C TYR A 70 -4.60 -13.03 -0.29
N LYS A 71 -4.92 -12.48 -1.48
CA LYS A 71 -4.61 -13.13 -2.76
C LYS A 71 -3.11 -13.33 -2.95
N ALA A 72 -2.30 -12.30 -2.72
CA ALA A 72 -0.85 -12.39 -2.85
C ALA A 72 -0.25 -13.40 -1.87
N ARG A 73 -0.72 -13.42 -0.61
CA ARG A 73 -0.28 -14.42 0.38
C ARG A 73 -0.60 -15.85 -0.02
N GLN A 74 -1.80 -16.09 -0.53
CA GLN A 74 -2.17 -17.43 -1.01
C GLN A 74 -1.34 -17.85 -2.23
N GLN A 75 -1.07 -16.92 -3.13
CA GLN A 75 -0.33 -17.21 -4.36
C GLN A 75 1.15 -17.49 -4.09
N PHE A 76 1.75 -16.77 -3.15
CA PHE A 76 3.20 -16.73 -2.99
C PHE A 76 3.71 -17.22 -1.62
N GLY A 77 2.82 -17.59 -0.70
CA GLY A 77 3.21 -18.07 0.64
C GLY A 77 3.80 -16.98 1.54
N LEU A 78 3.44 -15.71 1.32
CA LEU A 78 3.99 -14.56 2.05
C LEU A 78 3.41 -14.44 3.45
N LEU A 79 4.26 -14.08 4.42
CA LEU A 79 3.84 -13.86 5.81
C LEU A 79 3.61 -12.37 6.10
N THR A 80 4.57 -11.53 5.78
CA THR A 80 4.58 -10.11 6.14
C THR A 80 4.06 -9.25 4.98
N ALA A 81 3.18 -8.31 5.32
CA ALA A 81 2.80 -7.22 4.42
C ALA A 81 3.06 -5.87 5.09
N VAL A 82 3.58 -4.91 4.33
CA VAL A 82 3.76 -3.53 4.74
C VAL A 82 2.94 -2.65 3.81
N VAL A 83 2.10 -1.80 4.38
CA VAL A 83 1.29 -0.86 3.60
C VAL A 83 1.52 0.58 4.04
N LEU A 84 1.40 1.52 3.10
CA LEU A 84 1.50 2.93 3.44
C LEU A 84 0.30 3.34 4.31
N VAL A 85 -0.90 3.04 3.83
CA VAL A 85 -2.16 3.32 4.54
C VAL A 85 -2.93 2.03 4.82
N LYS A 86 -3.35 1.82 6.07
CA LYS A 86 -4.29 0.77 6.44
C LYS A 86 -5.62 1.38 6.83
N ARG A 87 -6.71 0.92 6.23
CA ARG A 87 -8.06 1.28 6.68
C ARG A 87 -8.52 0.39 7.81
N ARG A 88 -9.35 0.93 8.70
CA ARG A 88 -9.97 0.18 9.81
C ARG A 88 -10.80 -1.02 9.34
N SER A 89 -11.35 -0.96 8.12
CA SER A 89 -12.07 -2.06 7.47
C SER A 89 -11.19 -3.28 7.17
N CYS A 90 -9.86 -3.13 7.14
CA CYS A 90 -8.92 -4.21 6.84
C CYS A 90 -8.78 -5.17 8.03
N ARG A 91 -9.14 -6.44 7.82
CA ARG A 91 -9.07 -7.51 8.81
C ARG A 91 -7.90 -8.48 8.63
N ALA A 92 -7.05 -8.24 7.63
CA ALA A 92 -5.89 -9.08 7.41
C ALA A 92 -4.87 -8.91 8.56
N SER A 93 -4.37 -10.03 9.08
CA SER A 93 -3.35 -10.09 10.12
C SER A 93 -1.95 -9.83 9.56
N ASN A 94 -0.95 -9.63 10.43
CA ASN A 94 0.47 -9.48 10.06
C ASN A 94 0.71 -8.37 9.02
N ILE A 95 -0.02 -7.26 9.15
CA ILE A 95 0.18 -6.05 8.36
C ILE A 95 0.87 -5.02 9.24
N LEU A 96 2.05 -4.59 8.81
CA LEU A 96 2.67 -3.35 9.28
C LEU A 96 2.11 -2.20 8.43
N PHE A 97 1.81 -1.07 9.05
CA PHE A 97 1.29 0.10 8.36
C PHE A 97 1.92 1.37 8.91
N ILE A 98 2.05 2.38 8.06
CA ILE A 98 2.61 3.68 8.47
C ILE A 98 1.49 4.58 9.00
N GLU A 99 0.39 4.66 8.26
CA GLU A 99 -0.79 5.44 8.62
C GLU A 99 -2.02 4.57 8.78
N GLU A 100 -2.86 4.90 9.77
CA GLU A 100 -4.20 4.35 9.91
C GLU A 100 -5.23 5.37 9.41
N GLU A 101 -5.97 5.01 8.36
CA GLU A 101 -7.12 5.79 7.90
C GLU A 101 -8.38 5.31 8.62
N LYS A 102 -9.00 6.24 9.36
CA LYS A 102 -10.17 5.99 10.21
C LYS A 102 -11.48 6.46 9.56
N THR A 103 -11.39 7.24 8.50
CA THR A 103 -12.52 7.72 7.72
C THR A 103 -12.74 6.84 6.49
N GLU A 104 -13.86 7.06 5.81
CA GLU A 104 -14.15 6.43 4.52
C GLU A 104 -13.70 7.31 3.34
N ASP A 105 -12.83 8.31 3.57
CA ASP A 105 -12.42 9.26 2.54
C ASP A 105 -11.67 8.60 1.39
N TRP A 106 -11.95 9.05 0.17
CA TRP A 106 -11.32 8.57 -1.04
C TRP A 106 -9.91 9.15 -1.13
N ILE A 107 -8.90 8.33 -0.81
CA ILE A 107 -7.50 8.74 -0.88
C ILE A 107 -7.06 8.70 -2.34
N VAL A 108 -6.41 9.77 -2.78
CA VAL A 108 -5.76 9.85 -4.10
C VAL A 108 -4.27 10.03 -3.86
N PHE A 109 -3.50 9.02 -4.22
CA PHE A 109 -2.04 9.01 -4.09
C PHE A 109 -1.37 9.91 -5.13
N PRO A 110 -0.14 10.39 -4.86
CA PRO A 110 0.49 11.41 -5.70
C PRO A 110 0.89 10.90 -7.09
N TRP A 111 0.94 9.57 -7.28
CA TRP A 111 1.20 8.90 -8.56
C TRP A 111 -0.06 8.57 -9.37
N GLU A 112 -1.24 8.76 -8.80
CA GLU A 112 -2.49 8.52 -9.51
C GLU A 112 -2.85 9.68 -10.44
N ASN A 113 -3.55 9.37 -11.52
CA ASN A 113 -4.12 10.40 -12.38
C ASN A 113 -5.30 11.06 -11.65
N LYS A 114 -5.16 12.35 -11.32
CA LYS A 114 -6.11 13.10 -10.49
C LYS A 114 -7.48 13.24 -11.16
N GLU A 115 -7.51 13.53 -12.46
CA GLU A 115 -8.75 13.67 -13.22
C GLU A 115 -9.53 12.35 -13.25
N LYS A 116 -8.82 11.23 -13.44
CA LYS A 116 -9.40 9.89 -13.45
C LYS A 116 -9.92 9.49 -12.08
N ALA A 117 -9.15 9.75 -11.02
CA ALA A 117 -9.57 9.50 -9.65
C ALA A 117 -10.84 10.31 -9.28
N GLN A 118 -10.94 11.56 -9.74
CA GLN A 118 -12.15 12.38 -9.55
C GLN A 118 -13.36 11.85 -10.32
N GLU A 119 -13.16 11.33 -11.53
CA GLU A 119 -14.23 10.65 -12.29
C GLU A 119 -14.72 9.40 -11.55
N ASP A 120 -13.81 8.53 -11.14
CA ASP A 120 -14.12 7.28 -10.45
C ASP A 120 -14.83 7.54 -9.12
N TYR A 121 -14.40 8.56 -8.37
CA TYR A 121 -15.07 9.03 -7.16
C TYR A 121 -16.53 9.45 -7.43
N ARG A 122 -16.77 10.26 -8.47
CA ARG A 122 -18.13 10.72 -8.85
C ARG A 122 -19.03 9.54 -9.21
N GLN A 123 -18.53 8.59 -9.99
CA GLN A 123 -19.28 7.38 -10.35
C GLN A 123 -19.58 6.49 -9.15
N TYR A 124 -18.68 6.41 -8.17
CA TYR A 124 -18.91 5.65 -6.96
C TYR A 124 -20.02 6.28 -6.09
N ILE A 125 -19.96 7.60 -5.89
CA ILE A 125 -20.97 8.32 -5.08
C ILE A 125 -22.35 8.24 -5.73
N SER A 126 -22.46 8.29 -7.06
CA SER A 126 -23.76 8.20 -7.74
C SER A 126 -24.43 6.83 -7.66
N ARG A 127 -23.70 5.77 -7.27
CA ARG A 127 -24.20 4.40 -7.12
C ARG A 127 -24.55 4.05 -5.67
N LYS A 128 -24.30 4.97 -4.73
CA LYS A 128 -24.64 4.85 -3.32
C LYS A 128 -25.97 5.52 -3.03
#